data_AF-A0A9R1VGL4-F1
#
_entry.id   AF-A0A9R1VGL4-F1
#
_cell.length_a   1.000
_cell.length_b   1.000
_cell.length_c   1.000
_cell.angle_alpha   90.00
_cell.angle_beta   90.00
_cell.angle_gamma   90.00
#
_symmetry.space_group_name_H-M   'P 1'
#
loop_
_entity.id
_entity.type
_entity.pdbx_description
1 polymer ?
#
loop_
_entity_poly.entity_id
_entity_poly.type
_entity_poly.pdbx_seq_one_letter_code
_entity_poly.pdbx_strand_id
1 'polypeptide(L)'
;MKKHAFEVIDNGADNTDFDDKYGAVFKPLVKINHVKANEMDDKNITTVRLIMPWRTVYNKLDCGIFAMRHMEIYFGEKGSKWKCGLPKEGVSQERILEKLRMKYAATILTSEINTKHDDVLKVAYEYQKVDQKIHGKHVDDAQWNIE
;
A
#
# COMPACT_ATOMS: atom_id res chain seq x y z
N MET A 1 -15.96 7.68 29.34
CA MET A 1 -15.16 8.57 28.44
C MET A 1 -14.79 7.77 27.19
N LYS A 2 -14.86 8.37 26.00
CA LYS A 2 -14.24 7.75 24.81
C LYS A 2 -12.73 7.72 25.02
N LYS A 3 -12.13 6.54 24.96
CA LYS A 3 -10.66 6.41 24.97
C LYS A 3 -10.13 7.12 23.72
N HIS A 4 -9.22 8.07 23.87
CA HIS A 4 -8.55 8.69 22.72
C HIS A 4 -7.62 7.64 22.11
N ALA A 5 -7.87 7.27 20.86
CA ALA A 5 -7.14 6.23 20.18
C ALA A 5 -6.58 6.76 18.86
N PHE A 6 -5.36 6.33 18.54
CA PHE A 6 -4.75 6.54 17.24
C PHE A 6 -5.04 5.34 16.35
N GLU A 7 -5.74 5.59 15.25
CA GLU A 7 -6.15 4.56 14.31
C GLU A 7 -5.02 4.25 13.32
N VAL A 8 -4.54 3.00 13.34
CA VAL A 8 -3.49 2.51 12.43
C VAL A 8 -4.14 1.78 11.27
N ILE A 9 -3.86 2.23 10.04
CA ILE A 9 -4.22 1.53 8.81
C ILE A 9 -3.09 0.53 8.51
N ASP A 10 -3.31 -0.75 8.84
CA ASP A 10 -2.40 -1.85 8.53
C ASP A 10 -3.17 -2.92 7.76
N ASN A 11 -2.66 -3.31 6.59
CA ASN A 11 -3.28 -4.35 5.77
C ASN A 11 -3.06 -5.77 6.35
N GLY A 12 -2.19 -5.96 7.34
CA GLY A 12 -1.98 -7.23 8.01
C GLY A 12 -3.21 -7.70 8.80
N ALA A 13 -3.66 -8.92 8.52
CA ALA A 13 -4.75 -9.59 9.24
C ALA A 13 -4.25 -10.36 10.48
N ASP A 14 -2.97 -10.73 10.53
CA ASP A 14 -2.37 -11.40 11.69
C ASP A 14 -2.25 -10.43 12.87
N ASN A 15 -2.54 -10.90 14.08
CA ASN A 15 -2.48 -10.13 15.31
C ASN A 15 -1.15 -10.31 16.06
N THR A 16 -0.30 -11.24 15.65
CA THR A 16 0.88 -11.67 16.40
C THR A 16 1.92 -10.56 16.63
N ASP A 17 2.00 -9.56 15.74
CA ASP A 17 3.06 -8.53 15.78
C ASP A 17 2.55 -7.10 16.04
N PHE A 18 1.25 -6.88 16.19
CA PHE A 18 0.70 -5.52 16.21
C PHE A 18 1.24 -4.70 17.40
N ASP A 19 1.25 -5.27 18.60
CA ASP A 19 1.75 -4.58 19.79
C ASP A 19 3.28 -4.43 19.76
N ASP A 20 4.01 -5.36 19.15
CA ASP A 20 5.46 -5.21 18.97
C ASP A 20 5.79 -4.11 17.98
N LYS A 21 4.99 -3.97 16.92
CA LYS A 21 5.14 -2.98 15.86
C LYS A 21 4.68 -1.59 16.28
N TYR A 22 3.58 -1.50 17.05
CA TYR A 22 2.90 -0.23 17.35
C TYR A 22 2.58 0.02 18.84
N GLY A 23 2.65 -0.99 19.71
CA GLY A 23 2.03 -1.03 21.05
C GLY A 23 2.67 -0.18 22.16
N ALA A 24 3.83 0.45 21.92
CA ALA A 24 4.35 1.49 22.80
C ALA A 24 4.54 2.77 21.99
N VAL A 25 4.02 3.88 22.52
CA VAL A 25 4.05 5.26 22.00
C VAL A 25 4.98 5.37 20.81
N PHE A 26 4.41 5.18 19.62
CA PHE A 26 5.04 5.21 18.31
C PHE A 26 6.57 5.13 18.37
N LYS A 27 7.12 3.91 18.52
CA LYS A 27 8.58 3.65 18.44
C LYS A 27 9.27 4.49 17.35
N PRO A 28 8.68 4.71 16.14
CA PRO A 28 9.25 5.65 15.17
C PRO A 28 9.32 7.12 15.63
N LEU A 29 8.26 7.68 16.23
CA LEU A 29 8.21 9.06 16.71
C LEU A 29 9.16 9.28 17.91
N VAL A 30 9.26 8.30 18.81
CA VAL A 30 10.21 8.33 19.92
C VAL A 30 11.65 8.31 19.40
N LYS A 31 11.95 7.44 18.42
CA LYS A 31 13.29 7.37 17.80
C LYS A 31 13.73 8.69 17.17
N ILE A 32 12.81 9.48 16.65
CA ILE A 32 13.11 10.80 16.06
C ILE A 32 12.89 11.98 17.01
N ASN A 33 12.62 11.72 18.30
CA ASN A 33 12.34 12.73 19.32
C ASN A 33 11.25 13.75 18.91
N HIS A 34 10.17 13.26 18.31
CA HIS A 34 9.09 14.12 17.81
C HIS A 34 8.20 14.61 18.97
N VAL A 35 7.91 15.92 19.04
CA VAL A 35 7.10 16.54 20.13
C VAL A 35 5.76 15.83 20.39
N LYS A 36 5.10 15.34 19.33
CA LYS A 36 3.86 14.57 19.44
C LYS A 36 3.98 13.26 20.23
N ALA A 37 5.16 12.66 20.36
CA ALA A 37 5.34 11.46 21.17
C ALA A 37 4.98 11.75 22.64
N ASN A 38 5.49 12.86 23.19
CA ASN A 38 5.19 13.30 24.55
C ASN A 38 3.71 13.66 24.72
N GLU A 39 3.14 14.42 23.77
CA GLU A 39 1.72 14.79 23.84
C GLU A 39 0.77 13.58 23.82
N MET A 40 1.15 12.52 23.11
CA MET A 40 0.37 11.28 23.02
C MET A 40 0.46 10.47 24.31
N ASP A 41 1.64 10.44 24.93
CA ASP A 41 1.87 9.80 26.23
C ASP A 41 1.10 10.52 27.35
N ASP A 42 1.19 11.85 27.41
CA ASP A 42 0.45 12.69 28.37
C ASP A 42 -1.08 12.47 28.29
N LYS A 43 -1.59 12.22 27.07
CA LYS A 43 -3.01 11.99 26.79
C LYS A 43 -3.42 10.52 26.91
N ASN A 44 -2.51 9.62 27.29
CA ASN A 44 -2.72 8.17 27.35
C ASN A 44 -3.33 7.61 26.05
N ILE A 45 -2.85 8.07 24.89
CA ILE A 45 -3.37 7.66 23.59
C ILE A 45 -2.93 6.22 23.31
N THR A 46 -3.89 5.33 23.11
CA THR A 46 -3.62 3.94 22.71
C THR A 46 -3.69 3.78 21.20
N THR A 47 -2.82 2.95 20.62
CA THR A 47 -2.93 2.54 19.22
C THR A 47 -4.02 1.50 19.05
N VAL A 48 -4.87 1.70 18.05
CA VAL A 48 -5.87 0.71 17.63
C VAL A 48 -5.70 0.44 16.15
N ARG A 49 -5.62 -0.82 15.76
CA ARG A 49 -5.64 -1.17 14.35
C ARG A 49 -7.05 -1.05 13.81
N LEU A 50 -7.20 -0.42 12.65
CA LEU A 50 -8.45 -0.44 11.93
C LEU A 50 -8.71 -1.84 11.37
N ILE A 51 -9.87 -2.40 11.72
CA ILE A 51 -10.31 -3.70 11.22
C ILE A 51 -11.04 -3.49 9.91
N MET A 52 -10.30 -3.67 8.81
CA MET A 52 -10.83 -3.61 7.45
C MET A 52 -11.13 -5.02 6.93
N PRO A 53 -12.19 -5.20 6.11
CA PRO A 53 -12.54 -6.52 5.58
C PRO A 53 -11.57 -7.05 4.52
N TRP A 54 -10.73 -6.20 3.93
CA TRP A 54 -9.78 -6.54 2.87
C TRP A 54 -8.33 -6.76 3.38
N ARG A 55 -8.13 -6.94 4.68
CA ARG A 55 -6.80 -7.25 5.22
C ARG A 55 -6.31 -8.63 4.75
N THR A 56 -5.00 -8.80 4.73
CA THR A 56 -4.29 -9.96 4.20
C THR A 56 -3.46 -10.67 5.27
N VAL A 57 -3.51 -11.99 5.28
CA VAL A 57 -2.61 -12.85 6.05
C VAL A 57 -1.36 -13.14 5.22
N TYR A 58 -1.55 -13.50 3.95
CA TYR A 58 -0.52 -14.07 3.09
C TYR A 58 0.13 -13.04 2.18
N ASN A 59 -0.63 -12.05 1.70
CA ASN A 59 -0.03 -11.00 0.87
C ASN A 59 0.87 -10.07 1.70
N LYS A 60 2.19 -10.15 1.46
CA LYS A 60 3.23 -9.28 2.03
C LYS A 60 3.90 -8.36 1.02
N LEU A 61 3.59 -8.49 -0.28
CA LEU A 61 4.29 -7.80 -1.36
C LEU A 61 3.61 -6.48 -1.76
N ASP A 62 2.30 -6.36 -1.56
CA ASP A 62 1.51 -5.24 -2.08
C ASP A 62 1.26 -4.10 -1.09
N CYS A 63 2.04 -3.99 -0.01
CA CYS A 63 1.85 -2.97 1.02
C CYS A 63 1.81 -1.54 0.43
N GLY A 64 2.66 -1.25 -0.56
CA GLY A 64 2.65 0.04 -1.28
C GLY A 64 1.37 0.27 -2.10
N ILE A 65 0.82 -0.78 -2.70
CA ILE A 65 -0.45 -0.71 -3.46
C ILE A 65 -1.61 -0.44 -2.50
N PHE A 66 -1.65 -1.09 -1.34
CA PHE A 66 -2.64 -0.79 -0.29
C PHE A 66 -2.53 0.66 0.16
N ALA A 67 -1.32 1.14 0.48
CA ALA A 67 -1.11 2.52 0.92
C ALA A 67 -1.58 3.54 -0.12
N MET A 68 -1.18 3.40 -1.39
CA MET A 68 -1.63 4.30 -2.46
C MET A 68 -3.15 4.23 -2.66
N ARG A 69 -3.72 3.02 -2.68
CA ARG A 69 -5.16 2.82 -2.83
C ARG A 69 -5.94 3.45 -1.69
N HIS A 70 -5.43 3.35 -0.47
CA HIS A 70 -6.02 3.96 0.72
C HIS A 70 -5.98 5.48 0.64
N MET A 71 -4.85 6.06 0.27
CA MET A 71 -4.71 7.51 0.13
C MET A 71 -5.60 8.10 -0.99
N GLU A 72 -5.79 7.38 -2.10
CA GLU A 72 -6.62 7.82 -3.25
C GLU A 72 -8.09 8.07 -2.87
N ILE A 73 -8.59 7.41 -1.83
CA ILE A 73 -10.02 7.32 -1.48
C ILE A 73 -10.32 7.82 -0.07
N TYR A 74 -9.30 8.26 0.67
CA TYR A 74 -9.47 8.63 2.07
C TYR A 74 -10.01 10.06 2.14
N PHE A 75 -11.31 10.18 2.43
CA PHE A 75 -12.01 11.46 2.54
C PHE A 75 -12.28 11.85 4.01
N GLY A 76 -11.45 11.41 4.95
CA GLY A 76 -11.62 11.71 6.38
C GLY A 76 -12.74 10.93 7.07
N GLU A 77 -13.32 9.91 6.41
CA GLU A 77 -14.34 9.06 7.02
C GLU A 77 -13.72 8.09 8.05
N LYS A 78 -14.53 7.72 9.05
CA LYS A 78 -14.16 6.67 10.01
C LYS A 78 -13.96 5.34 9.30
N GLY A 79 -13.03 4.51 9.78
CA GLY A 79 -12.70 3.22 9.17
C GLY A 79 -13.92 2.30 8.94
N SER A 80 -14.96 2.37 9.77
CA SER A 80 -16.17 1.56 9.61
C SER A 80 -17.05 1.94 8.41
N LYS A 81 -16.92 3.17 7.90
CA LYS A 81 -17.66 3.67 6.73
C LYS A 81 -16.82 3.67 5.46
N TRP A 82 -15.51 3.57 5.63
CA TRP A 82 -14.57 3.64 4.55
C TRP A 82 -14.71 2.45 3.60
N LYS A 83 -14.88 2.73 2.31
CA LYS A 83 -15.01 1.72 1.25
C LYS A 83 -13.88 1.86 0.26
N CYS A 84 -12.88 0.98 0.36
CA CYS A 84 -11.75 1.03 -0.57
C CYS A 84 -11.94 0.32 -1.91
N GLY A 85 -13.01 -0.45 -2.03
CA GLY A 85 -13.28 -1.25 -3.22
C GLY A 85 -12.39 -2.49 -3.36
N LEU A 86 -11.56 -2.80 -2.37
CA LEU A 86 -10.84 -4.06 -2.31
C LEU A 86 -11.75 -5.14 -1.71
N PRO A 87 -11.85 -6.33 -2.33
CA PRO A 87 -12.54 -7.48 -1.76
C PRO A 87 -11.71 -8.11 -0.63
N LYS A 88 -12.24 -9.15 0.01
CA LYS A 88 -11.47 -9.98 0.95
C LYS A 88 -10.30 -10.66 0.24
N GLU A 89 -9.25 -11.01 0.98
CA GLU A 89 -8.08 -11.72 0.46
C GLU A 89 -8.50 -12.97 -0.34
N GLY A 90 -7.86 -13.17 -1.50
CA GLY A 90 -8.13 -14.23 -2.46
C GLY A 90 -8.05 -13.75 -3.91
N VAL A 91 -8.42 -14.63 -4.85
CA VAL A 91 -8.23 -14.43 -6.31
C VAL A 91 -8.82 -13.11 -6.83
N SER A 92 -9.99 -12.69 -6.34
CA SER A 92 -10.58 -11.42 -6.75
C SER A 92 -9.76 -10.21 -6.28
N GLN A 93 -9.18 -10.29 -5.09
CA GLN A 93 -8.31 -9.23 -4.57
C GLN A 93 -7.01 -9.18 -5.35
N GLU A 94 -6.38 -10.34 -5.59
CA GLU A 94 -5.14 -10.46 -6.38
C GLU A 94 -5.28 -9.81 -7.75
N ARG A 95 -6.36 -10.13 -8.48
CA ARG A 95 -6.64 -9.51 -9.80
C ARG A 95 -6.81 -8.00 -9.73
N ILE A 96 -7.39 -7.48 -8.65
CA ILE A 96 -7.55 -6.03 -8.47
C ILE A 96 -6.21 -5.39 -8.11
N LEU A 97 -5.44 -6.01 -7.23
CA LEU A 97 -4.10 -5.53 -6.84
C LEU A 97 -3.16 -5.52 -8.03
N GLU A 98 -3.20 -6.54 -8.89
CA GLU A 98 -2.42 -6.58 -10.14
C GLU A 98 -2.77 -5.41 -11.08
N LYS A 99 -4.06 -5.13 -11.28
CA LYS A 99 -4.51 -3.98 -12.07
C LYS A 99 -4.07 -2.66 -11.45
N LEU A 100 -4.17 -2.52 -10.13
CA LEU A 100 -3.69 -1.34 -9.42
C LEU A 100 -2.18 -1.19 -9.53
N ARG A 101 -1.42 -2.27 -9.45
CA ARG A 101 0.03 -2.29 -9.63
C ARG A 101 0.41 -1.78 -11.02
N MET A 102 -0.22 -2.31 -12.08
CA MET A 102 -0.02 -1.81 -13.44
C MET A 102 -0.38 -0.34 -13.58
N LYS A 103 -1.55 0.09 -13.05
CA LYS A 103 -2.01 1.48 -13.11
C LYS A 103 -1.04 2.43 -12.41
N TYR A 104 -0.65 2.12 -11.18
CA TYR A 104 0.24 2.97 -10.38
C TYR A 104 1.66 2.99 -10.96
N ALA A 105 2.20 1.84 -11.38
CA ALA A 105 3.51 1.79 -12.03
C ALA A 105 3.52 2.62 -13.32
N ALA A 106 2.54 2.46 -14.20
CA ALA A 106 2.43 3.26 -15.42
C ALA A 106 2.33 4.76 -15.08
N THR A 107 1.48 5.14 -14.13
CA THR A 107 1.30 6.54 -13.72
C THR A 107 2.60 7.17 -13.20
N ILE A 108 3.37 6.44 -12.38
CA ILE A 108 4.64 6.92 -11.83
C ILE A 108 5.69 7.03 -12.95
N LEU A 109 5.80 5.99 -13.77
CA LEU A 109 6.79 5.92 -14.85
C LEU A 109 6.57 7.02 -15.90
N THR A 110 5.32 7.30 -16.26
CA THR A 110 4.94 8.31 -17.25
C THR A 110 4.57 9.67 -16.65
N SER A 111 4.86 9.92 -15.37
CA SER A 111 4.61 11.22 -14.76
C SER A 111 5.61 12.26 -15.28
N GLU A 112 5.17 13.48 -15.56
CA GLU A 112 6.04 14.60 -15.95
C GLU A 112 7.08 14.97 -14.88
N ILE A 113 6.82 14.61 -13.61
CA ILE A 113 7.74 14.85 -12.49
C ILE A 113 8.86 13.79 -12.48
N ASN A 114 8.68 12.65 -13.14
CA ASN A 114 9.71 11.63 -13.21
C ASN A 114 10.90 12.15 -14.02
N THR A 115 12.06 12.28 -13.39
CA THR A 115 13.31 12.71 -14.07
C THR A 115 13.73 11.81 -15.23
N LYS A 116 13.17 10.60 -15.32
CA LYS A 116 13.38 9.63 -16.40
C LYS A 116 12.19 9.52 -17.36
N HIS A 117 11.23 10.44 -17.30
CA HIS A 117 10.01 10.44 -18.11
C HIS A 117 10.29 10.22 -19.61
N ASP A 118 11.16 11.04 -20.21
CA ASP A 118 11.42 10.98 -21.65
C ASP A 118 12.11 9.68 -22.06
N ASP A 119 13.04 9.18 -21.24
CA ASP A 119 13.72 7.90 -21.46
C ASP A 119 12.70 6.74 -21.41
N VAL A 120 11.81 6.76 -20.42
CA VAL A 120 10.75 5.75 -20.25
C VAL A 120 9.81 5.76 -21.46
N LEU A 121 9.33 6.94 -21.89
CA LEU A 121 8.42 7.03 -23.03
C LEU A 121 9.08 6.59 -24.33
N LYS A 122 10.37 6.93 -24.52
CA LYS A 122 11.14 6.47 -25.67
C LYS A 122 11.21 4.94 -25.72
N VAL A 123 11.60 4.30 -24.60
CA VAL A 123 11.68 2.83 -24.53
C VAL A 123 10.31 2.19 -24.73
N ALA A 124 9.25 2.75 -24.14
CA ALA A 124 7.89 2.24 -24.32
C ALA A 124 7.43 2.32 -25.78
N TYR A 125 7.71 3.43 -26.47
CA TYR A 125 7.38 3.61 -27.88
C TYR A 125 8.18 2.68 -28.80
N GLU A 126 9.46 2.45 -28.50
CA GLU A 126 10.27 1.46 -29.21
C GLU A 126 9.74 0.03 -28.99
N TYR A 127 9.36 -0.30 -27.75
CA TYR A 127 8.80 -1.59 -27.39
C TYR A 127 7.49 -1.89 -28.14
N GLN A 128 6.60 -0.89 -28.30
CA GLN A 128 5.34 -1.04 -29.03
C GLN A 128 5.53 -1.49 -30.50
N LYS A 129 6.68 -1.20 -31.09
CA LYS A 129 7.00 -1.57 -32.49
C LYS A 129 7.49 -3.01 -32.64
N VAL A 130 7.75 -3.70 -31.53
CA VAL A 130 8.23 -5.09 -31.54
C VAL A 130 7.09 -6.04 -31.92
N ASP A 131 7.39 -7.16 -32.58
CA ASP A 131 6.37 -8.14 -33.00
C ASP A 131 5.59 -8.72 -31.80
N GLN A 132 4.29 -8.98 -31.98
CA GLN A 132 3.42 -9.52 -30.93
C GLN A 132 3.87 -10.89 -30.41
N LYS A 133 4.58 -11.70 -31.22
CA LYS A 133 5.14 -12.98 -30.77
C LYS A 133 6.31 -12.82 -29.80
N ILE A 134 7.03 -11.70 -29.88
CA ILE A 134 8.12 -11.38 -28.93
C ILE A 134 7.54 -10.81 -27.64
N HIS A 135 6.42 -10.08 -27.72
CA HIS A 135 5.69 -9.60 -26.54
C HIS A 135 5.26 -10.74 -25.60
N GLY A 136 4.76 -11.85 -26.16
CA GLY A 136 4.37 -13.03 -25.36
C GLY A 136 5.54 -13.63 -24.57
N LYS A 137 6.72 -13.76 -25.19
CA LYS A 137 7.92 -14.29 -24.54
C LYS A 137 8.41 -13.41 -23.39
N HIS A 138 8.43 -12.09 -23.57
CA HIS A 138 8.84 -11.18 -22.49
C HIS A 138 7.90 -11.20 -21.28
N VAL A 139 6.60 -11.46 -21.49
CA VAL A 139 5.64 -11.64 -20.38
C VAL A 139 5.95 -12.92 -19.61
N ASP A 140 6.23 -14.02 -20.32
CA ASP A 140 6.59 -15.30 -19.69
C ASP A 140 7.91 -15.20 -18.90
N ASP A 141 8.92 -14.52 -19.45
CA ASP A 141 10.22 -14.31 -18.81
C ASP A 141 10.11 -13.38 -17.58
N ALA A 142 9.26 -12.35 -17.63
CA ALA A 142 9.02 -11.46 -16.49
C ALA A 142 8.29 -12.21 -15.35
N GLN A 143 7.43 -13.17 -15.67
CA GLN A 143 6.74 -14.00 -14.69
C GLN A 143 7.70 -14.96 -13.96
N TRP A 144 8.74 -15.46 -14.66
CA TRP A 144 9.73 -16.40 -14.12
C TRP A 144 10.79 -15.76 -13.20
N ASN A 145 10.99 -14.45 -13.29
CA ASN A 145 12.01 -13.73 -12.51
C ASN A 145 11.50 -13.16 -11.17
N ILE A 146 10.35 -13.64 -10.67
CA ILE A 146 9.72 -13.19 -9.41
C ILE A 146 9.93 -14.21 -8.25
N GLU A 147 10.73 -15.26 -8.45
CA GLU A 147 11.20 -16.15 -7.36
C GLU A 147 12.37 -15.53 -6.58
#